data_AF-A0A973LYC7-F1
#
_entry.id   AF-A0A973LYC7-F1
#
_cell.length_a   1.000
_cell.length_b   1.000
_cell.length_c   1.000
_cell.angle_alpha   90.00
_cell.angle_beta   90.00
_cell.angle_gamma   90.00
#
_symmetry.space_group_name_H-M   'P 1'
#
loop_
_entity.id
_entity.type
_entity.pdbx_description
1 polymer ?
#
loop_
_entity_poly.entity_id
_entity_poly.type
_entity_poly.pdbx_seq_one_letter_code
_entity_poly.pdbx_strand_id
1 'polypeptide(L)'
;LFAPEPLGAEAVAEVLAGQLRRIEALPEPGRFRLLVAAESAGALVAAEMSHDGMPWRRDVHDALLTDMLGPRPVHGMRPVKLQALADEVAAAFGHPVNPDSVQQIVKAFKGAGVALKTTRSWELKKVEHPAVAPLLAYKELARLYSFHGWVWADQWVRGGRFRPEYVVGGVVSGRWATSGGGALQIPKVMRRVVVADEGWTLVVADAAQLEPRVLAAMAGDGGLARAAGEIDLYSALAQAFGGDRDNAKIAMLSAMYGGTSGDAPKLLAMMRQRFPRAYQFVEDAAKAGEEGRLVRSWLGRTSPPPSDRWKELVSGPEGGRAARDRGRFTRNFVVQGTAAEWALALLAVLRGLLPEPARLVFFQHDEVMVHCPAEQAEEVTAAVSAAAAEASRLLFGSTPVRFPMEAVAVSSYADAK
;
A
#
# COMPACT_ATOMS: atom_id res chain seq x y z
N LEU A 1 -22.32 -23.20 1.01
CA LEU A 1 -20.97 -23.58 0.52
C LEU A 1 -20.26 -24.19 1.71
N PHE A 2 -20.12 -25.51 1.74
CA PHE A 2 -19.40 -26.19 2.82
C PHE A 2 -17.95 -25.67 2.82
N ALA A 3 -17.42 -25.35 4.00
CA ALA A 3 -15.98 -25.13 4.12
C ALA A 3 -15.28 -26.39 3.57
N PRO A 4 -14.24 -26.26 2.73
CA PRO A 4 -13.55 -27.42 2.20
C PRO A 4 -13.10 -28.30 3.37
N GLU A 5 -13.30 -29.62 3.25
CA GLU A 5 -12.81 -30.54 4.27
C GLU A 5 -11.29 -30.37 4.45
N PRO A 6 -10.79 -30.32 5.69
CA PRO A 6 -9.35 -30.24 5.92
C PRO A 6 -8.66 -31.43 5.28
N LEU A 7 -7.54 -31.19 4.59
CA LEU A 7 -6.71 -32.27 4.07
C LEU A 7 -6.22 -33.16 5.24
N GLY A 8 -6.28 -34.48 5.05
CA GLY A 8 -5.64 -35.42 5.97
C GLY A 8 -4.12 -35.23 6.02
N ALA A 9 -3.48 -35.61 7.12
CA ALA A 9 -2.06 -35.39 7.34
C ALA A 9 -1.16 -35.95 6.23
N GLU A 10 -1.51 -37.12 5.67
CA GLU A 10 -0.78 -37.73 4.55
C GLU A 10 -0.83 -36.86 3.28
N ALA A 11 -2.00 -36.31 2.94
CA ALA A 11 -2.15 -35.43 1.79
C ALA A 11 -1.37 -34.12 1.98
N VAL A 12 -1.35 -33.56 3.20
CA VAL A 12 -0.52 -32.38 3.53
C VAL A 12 0.96 -32.69 3.35
N ALA A 13 1.42 -33.85 3.83
CA ALA A 13 2.81 -34.28 3.69
C ALA A 13 3.19 -34.49 2.21
N GLU A 14 2.32 -35.07 1.39
CA GLU A 14 2.54 -35.24 -0.04
C GLU A 14 2.67 -33.88 -0.76
N VAL A 15 1.76 -32.95 -0.47
CA VAL A 15 1.79 -31.59 -1.03
C VAL A 15 3.07 -30.86 -0.64
N LEU A 16 3.48 -30.92 0.64
CA LEU A 16 4.72 -30.34 1.13
C LEU A 16 5.94 -30.94 0.43
N ALA A 17 6.01 -32.28 0.34
CA ALA A 17 7.12 -32.96 -0.34
C ALA A 17 7.20 -32.56 -1.83
N GLY A 18 6.05 -32.47 -2.50
CA GLY A 18 5.96 -31.97 -3.87
C GLY A 18 6.41 -30.51 -4.01
N GLN A 19 6.05 -29.66 -3.06
CA GLN A 19 6.49 -28.26 -3.02
C GLN A 19 8.01 -28.18 -2.85
N LEU A 20 8.59 -28.87 -1.87
CA LEU A 20 10.03 -28.89 -1.61
C LEU A 20 10.83 -29.36 -2.83
N ARG A 21 10.40 -30.44 -3.51
CA ARG A 21 11.03 -30.90 -4.77
C ARG A 21 11.01 -29.83 -5.86
N ARG A 22 9.90 -29.12 -6.04
CA ARG A 22 9.80 -28.04 -7.04
C ARG A 22 10.67 -26.84 -6.69
N ILE A 23 10.80 -26.52 -5.40
CA ILE A 23 11.68 -25.44 -4.95
C ILE A 23 13.13 -25.80 -5.23
N GLU A 24 13.55 -27.04 -4.96
CA GLU A 24 14.91 -27.51 -5.21
C GLU A 24 15.30 -27.47 -6.68
N ALA A 25 14.32 -27.61 -7.58
CA ALA A 25 14.52 -27.56 -9.02
C ALA A 25 14.64 -26.12 -9.59
N LEU A 26 14.48 -25.08 -8.76
CA LEU A 26 14.61 -23.69 -9.20
C LEU A 26 16.10 -23.29 -9.33
N PRO A 27 16.44 -22.28 -10.17
CA PRO A 27 17.82 -21.81 -10.29
C PRO A 27 18.40 -21.25 -8.98
N GLU A 28 17.56 -20.66 -8.14
CA GLU A 28 17.94 -20.02 -6.86
C GLU A 28 17.07 -20.59 -5.73
N PRO A 29 17.26 -21.88 -5.37
CA PRO A 29 16.34 -22.58 -4.48
C PRO A 29 16.35 -21.97 -3.07
N GLY A 30 17.51 -21.49 -2.60
CA GLY A 30 17.64 -20.83 -1.29
C GLY A 30 16.79 -19.57 -1.15
N ARG A 31 16.78 -18.70 -2.17
CA ARG A 31 15.97 -17.48 -2.18
C ARG A 31 14.48 -17.79 -2.17
N PHE A 32 14.06 -18.77 -2.96
CA PHE A 32 12.66 -19.15 -3.04
C PHE A 32 12.18 -19.88 -1.77
N ARG A 33 13.05 -20.65 -1.10
CA ARG A 33 12.75 -21.20 0.24
C ARG A 33 12.48 -20.07 1.24
N LEU A 34 13.29 -19.00 1.22
CA LEU A 34 13.05 -17.82 2.07
C LEU A 34 11.71 -17.13 1.74
N LEU A 35 11.35 -17.00 0.46
CA LEU A 35 10.04 -16.48 0.04
C LEU A 35 8.89 -17.30 0.66
N VAL A 36 8.94 -18.63 0.53
CA VAL A 36 7.90 -19.53 1.03
C VAL A 36 7.81 -19.45 2.56
N ALA A 37 8.94 -19.40 3.26
CA ALA A 37 8.98 -19.23 4.71
C ALA A 37 8.37 -17.88 5.14
N ALA A 38 8.76 -16.80 4.46
CA ALA A 38 8.26 -15.46 4.75
C ALA A 38 6.74 -15.32 4.48
N GLU A 39 6.23 -15.93 3.41
CA GLU A 39 4.79 -15.98 3.13
C GLU A 39 4.01 -16.76 4.20
N SER A 40 4.57 -17.91 4.63
CA SER A 40 3.96 -18.74 5.68
C SER A 40 3.93 -18.00 7.02
N ALA A 41 5.03 -17.34 7.38
CA ALA A 41 5.11 -16.51 8.58
C ALA A 41 4.15 -15.31 8.48
N GLY A 42 4.04 -14.69 7.30
CA GLY A 42 3.09 -13.63 7.03
C GLY A 42 1.64 -14.07 7.24
N ALA A 43 1.26 -15.26 6.77
CA ALA A 43 -0.07 -15.83 7.00
C ALA A 43 -0.37 -16.04 8.50
N LEU A 44 0.63 -16.47 9.27
CA LEU A 44 0.49 -16.60 10.72
C LEU A 44 0.32 -15.23 11.40
N VAL A 45 1.19 -14.27 11.07
CA VAL A 45 1.12 -12.87 11.56
C VAL A 45 -0.24 -12.24 11.24
N ALA A 46 -0.77 -12.46 10.04
CA ALA A 46 -2.10 -12.00 9.63
C ALA A 46 -3.22 -12.55 10.51
N ALA A 47 -3.16 -13.86 10.83
CA ALA A 47 -4.13 -14.51 11.70
C ALA A 47 -4.05 -13.96 13.14
N GLU A 48 -2.83 -13.75 13.65
CA GLU A 48 -2.58 -13.16 14.97
C GLU A 48 -3.10 -11.72 15.05
N MET A 49 -2.78 -10.86 14.07
CA MET A 49 -3.32 -9.49 14.02
C MET A 49 -4.86 -9.47 13.95
N SER A 50 -5.47 -10.43 13.24
CA SER A 50 -6.94 -10.56 13.20
C SER A 50 -7.51 -10.99 14.55
N HIS A 51 -6.75 -11.80 15.31
CA HIS A 51 -7.10 -12.29 16.65
C HIS A 51 -6.85 -11.28 17.78
N ASP A 52 -5.79 -10.49 17.71
CA ASP A 52 -5.49 -9.47 18.72
C ASP A 52 -6.32 -8.21 18.44
N GLY A 53 -6.27 -7.76 17.18
CA GLY A 53 -6.93 -6.55 16.69
C GLY A 53 -6.26 -5.27 17.18
N MET A 54 -6.44 -4.20 16.40
CA MET A 54 -5.93 -2.88 16.74
C MET A 54 -6.86 -2.16 17.71
N PRO A 55 -6.36 -1.51 18.78
CA PRO A 55 -7.19 -0.71 19.68
C PRO A 55 -8.08 0.31 18.94
N TRP A 56 -9.38 0.35 19.28
CA TRP A 56 -10.36 1.21 18.62
C TRP A 56 -11.42 1.73 19.60
N ARG A 57 -11.41 3.05 19.84
CA ARG A 57 -12.32 3.73 20.76
C ARG A 57 -13.64 4.09 20.11
N ARG A 58 -14.65 3.24 20.30
CA ARG A 58 -15.98 3.40 19.67
C ARG A 58 -16.71 4.67 20.10
N ASP A 59 -16.52 5.12 21.32
CA ASP A 59 -17.05 6.39 21.82
C ASP A 59 -16.44 7.60 21.09
N VAL A 60 -15.13 7.61 20.90
CA VAL A 60 -14.43 8.65 20.11
C VAL A 60 -14.83 8.58 18.64
N HIS A 61 -14.99 7.37 18.10
CA HIS A 61 -15.49 7.12 16.75
C HIS A 61 -16.88 7.71 16.53
N ASP A 62 -17.83 7.38 17.40
CA ASP A 62 -19.22 7.82 17.30
C ASP A 62 -19.33 9.34 17.46
N ALA A 63 -18.58 9.94 18.38
CA ALA A 63 -18.53 11.39 18.56
C ALA A 63 -17.95 12.10 17.32
N LEU A 64 -16.85 11.57 16.76
CA LEU A 64 -16.22 12.12 15.55
C LEU A 64 -17.17 12.05 14.35
N LEU A 65 -17.81 10.90 14.11
CA LEU A 65 -18.76 10.77 13.02
C LEU A 65 -19.98 11.66 13.23
N THR A 66 -20.47 11.80 14.47
CA THR A 66 -21.59 12.69 14.78
C THR A 66 -21.25 14.15 14.48
N ASP A 67 -20.05 14.59 14.82
CA ASP A 67 -19.56 15.91 14.47
C ASP A 67 -19.44 16.08 12.94
N MET A 68 -18.86 15.11 12.24
CA MET A 68 -18.59 15.25 10.80
C MET A 68 -19.82 15.04 9.89
N LEU A 69 -20.76 14.18 10.28
CA LEU A 69 -21.87 13.72 9.45
C LEU A 69 -23.26 14.10 10.01
N GLY A 70 -23.31 14.57 11.27
CA GLY A 70 -24.53 14.73 12.05
C GLY A 70 -24.94 13.44 12.76
N PRO A 71 -26.11 13.41 13.44
CA PRO A 71 -26.57 12.23 14.16
C PRO A 71 -26.58 10.98 13.29
N ARG A 72 -26.27 9.83 13.90
CA ARG A 72 -26.28 8.53 13.22
C ARG A 72 -27.62 8.37 12.47
N PRO A 73 -27.60 8.17 11.14
CA PRO A 73 -28.84 8.12 10.36
C PRO A 73 -29.61 6.83 10.65
N VAL A 74 -30.92 6.89 10.41
CA VAL A 74 -31.76 5.68 10.31
C VAL A 74 -31.24 4.80 9.18
N HIS A 75 -31.36 3.48 9.32
CA HIS A 75 -30.90 2.53 8.31
C HIS A 75 -31.46 2.86 6.91
N GLY A 76 -30.58 2.89 5.90
CA GLY A 76 -30.92 3.25 4.53
C GLY A 76 -30.96 4.75 4.22
N MET A 77 -30.89 5.62 5.24
CA MET A 77 -30.88 7.07 5.04
C MET A 77 -29.46 7.63 4.95
N ARG A 78 -29.32 8.74 4.22
CA ARG A 78 -28.09 9.52 4.13
C ARG A 78 -27.92 10.36 5.42
N PRO A 79 -26.70 10.50 5.96
CA PRO A 79 -26.43 11.44 7.04
C PRO A 79 -26.82 12.89 6.66
N VAL A 80 -27.29 13.67 7.64
CA VAL A 80 -27.86 15.01 7.41
C VAL A 80 -26.88 15.97 6.74
N LYS A 81 -25.59 15.94 7.12
CA LYS A 81 -24.58 16.81 6.49
C LYS A 81 -24.26 16.40 5.06
N LEU A 82 -24.30 15.09 4.76
CA LEU A 82 -24.19 14.61 3.38
C LEU A 82 -25.42 14.98 2.55
N GLN A 83 -26.61 14.95 3.15
CA GLN A 83 -27.83 15.38 2.47
C GLN A 83 -27.79 16.88 2.14
N ALA A 84 -27.38 17.73 3.07
CA ALA A 84 -27.22 19.16 2.83
C ALA A 84 -26.27 19.44 1.65
N LEU A 85 -25.12 18.75 1.59
CA LEU A 85 -24.20 18.89 0.45
C LEU A 85 -24.79 18.38 -0.87
N ALA A 86 -25.61 17.32 -0.83
CA ALA A 86 -26.32 16.85 -2.01
C ALA A 86 -27.34 17.89 -2.51
N ASP A 87 -28.03 18.56 -1.59
CA ASP A 87 -28.98 19.63 -1.88
C ASP A 87 -28.27 20.87 -2.45
N GLU A 88 -27.09 21.23 -1.94
CA GLU A 88 -26.24 22.29 -2.51
C GLU A 88 -25.79 21.97 -3.94
N VAL A 89 -25.39 20.72 -4.21
CA VAL A 89 -25.04 20.27 -5.56
C VAL A 89 -26.24 20.38 -6.50
N ALA A 90 -27.42 19.93 -6.06
CA ALA A 90 -28.65 20.04 -6.86
C ALA A 90 -29.04 21.51 -7.12
N ALA A 91 -28.98 22.35 -6.10
CA ALA A 91 -29.26 23.79 -6.21
C ALA A 91 -28.31 24.48 -7.20
N ALA A 92 -27.02 24.13 -7.17
CA ALA A 92 -26.02 24.69 -8.08
C ALA A 92 -26.25 24.30 -9.56
N PHE A 93 -26.93 23.19 -9.84
CA PHE A 93 -27.36 22.82 -11.20
C PHE A 93 -28.79 23.28 -11.53
N GLY A 94 -29.55 23.77 -10.55
CA GLY A 94 -30.95 24.17 -10.71
C GLY A 94 -31.94 23.00 -10.89
N HIS A 95 -31.50 21.76 -10.68
CA HIS A 95 -32.33 20.57 -10.77
C HIS A 95 -31.76 19.41 -9.93
N PRO A 96 -32.57 18.39 -9.60
CA PRO A 96 -32.07 17.22 -8.87
C PRO A 96 -30.92 16.53 -9.63
N VAL A 97 -29.82 16.26 -8.93
CA VAL A 97 -28.66 15.50 -9.40
C VAL A 97 -28.19 14.59 -8.28
N ASN A 98 -28.05 13.28 -8.55
CA ASN A 98 -27.49 12.36 -7.57
C ASN A 98 -25.95 12.48 -7.54
N PRO A 99 -25.35 12.98 -6.44
CA PRO A 99 -23.89 13.14 -6.33
C PRO A 99 -23.13 11.80 -6.28
N ASP A 100 -23.80 10.69 -5.98
CA ASP A 100 -23.21 9.34 -6.02
C ASP A 100 -23.09 8.80 -7.46
N SER A 101 -23.81 9.38 -8.42
CA SER A 101 -23.82 8.91 -9.81
C SER A 101 -22.84 9.70 -10.67
N VAL A 102 -21.71 9.06 -11.02
CA VAL A 102 -20.72 9.60 -11.96
C VAL A 102 -21.39 10.01 -13.29
N GLN A 103 -22.32 9.20 -13.79
CA GLN A 103 -23.01 9.46 -15.05
C GLN A 103 -23.90 10.72 -14.96
N GLN A 104 -24.66 10.88 -13.87
CA GLN A 104 -25.50 12.07 -13.70
C GLN A 104 -24.66 13.33 -13.53
N ILE A 105 -23.55 13.26 -12.80
CA ILE A 105 -22.64 14.40 -12.61
C ILE A 105 -22.01 14.82 -13.95
N VAL A 106 -21.46 13.87 -14.71
CA VAL A 106 -20.88 14.18 -16.04
C VAL A 106 -21.94 14.79 -16.97
N LYS A 107 -23.17 14.27 -16.93
CA LYS A 107 -24.29 14.82 -17.71
C LYS A 107 -24.67 16.24 -17.26
N ALA A 108 -24.73 16.51 -15.96
CA ALA A 108 -25.08 17.82 -15.41
C ALA A 108 -24.03 18.88 -15.79
N PHE A 109 -22.73 18.58 -15.61
CA PHE A 109 -21.66 19.47 -16.06
C PHE A 109 -21.70 19.71 -17.57
N LYS A 110 -21.94 18.66 -18.37
CA LYS A 110 -22.09 18.83 -19.83
C LYS A 110 -23.25 19.75 -20.17
N GLY A 111 -24.38 19.64 -19.46
CA GLY A 111 -25.53 20.54 -19.60
C GLY A 111 -25.20 22.00 -19.24
N ALA A 112 -24.32 22.20 -18.26
CA ALA A 112 -23.78 23.51 -17.87
C ALA A 112 -22.62 24.00 -18.78
N GLY A 113 -22.38 23.35 -19.93
CA GLY A 113 -21.33 23.75 -20.88
C GLY A 113 -19.92 23.27 -20.54
N VAL A 114 -19.75 22.43 -19.50
CA VAL A 114 -18.45 21.91 -19.05
C VAL A 114 -18.30 20.44 -19.44
N ALA A 115 -17.35 20.13 -20.32
CA ALA A 115 -17.05 18.75 -20.67
C ALA A 115 -16.08 18.11 -19.66
N LEU A 116 -16.56 17.11 -18.91
CA LEU A 116 -15.75 16.29 -18.01
C LEU A 116 -15.49 14.90 -18.62
N LYS A 117 -14.25 14.41 -18.49
CA LYS A 117 -13.85 13.02 -18.79
C LYS A 117 -14.00 12.12 -17.57
N THR A 118 -13.74 12.64 -16.38
CA THR A 118 -13.95 11.94 -15.11
C THR A 118 -14.39 12.91 -14.01
N THR A 119 -14.91 12.35 -12.93
CA THR A 119 -15.27 13.11 -11.72
C THR A 119 -14.18 13.06 -10.66
N ARG A 120 -12.94 12.70 -11.03
CA ARG A 120 -11.80 12.69 -10.11
C ARG A 120 -11.51 14.12 -9.65
N SER A 121 -11.06 14.26 -8.39
CA SER A 121 -10.89 15.57 -7.76
C SER A 121 -9.95 16.50 -8.52
N TRP A 122 -8.88 15.98 -9.16
CA TRP A 122 -7.95 16.80 -9.95
C TRP A 122 -8.57 17.41 -11.22
N GLU A 123 -9.58 16.76 -11.79
CA GLU A 123 -10.29 17.28 -12.96
C GLU A 123 -11.35 18.28 -12.51
N LEU A 124 -12.13 17.94 -11.48
CA LEU A 124 -13.13 18.83 -10.90
C LEU A 124 -12.52 20.14 -10.40
N LYS A 125 -11.33 20.11 -9.79
CA LYS A 125 -10.60 21.31 -9.32
C LYS A 125 -10.19 22.28 -10.45
N LYS A 126 -10.25 21.86 -11.72
CA LYS A 126 -9.95 22.72 -12.88
C LYS A 126 -11.20 23.41 -13.45
N VAL A 127 -12.37 23.11 -12.88
CA VAL A 127 -13.65 23.63 -13.35
C VAL A 127 -14.10 24.74 -12.42
N GLU A 128 -14.43 25.89 -13.01
CA GLU A 128 -15.11 26.97 -12.30
C GLU A 128 -16.63 26.78 -12.41
N HIS A 129 -17.23 26.20 -11.37
CA HIS A 129 -18.67 26.02 -11.27
C HIS A 129 -19.11 25.92 -9.80
N PRO A 130 -20.23 26.53 -9.38
CA PRO A 130 -20.67 26.54 -7.98
C PRO A 130 -20.83 25.13 -7.37
N ALA A 131 -21.22 24.14 -8.17
CA ALA A 131 -21.38 22.76 -7.72
C ALA A 131 -20.06 22.03 -7.36
N VAL A 132 -18.89 22.56 -7.76
CA VAL A 132 -17.61 21.83 -7.59
C VAL A 132 -17.21 21.70 -6.13
N ALA A 133 -17.25 22.79 -5.36
CA ALA A 133 -16.90 22.78 -3.94
C ALA A 133 -17.77 21.83 -3.12
N PRO A 134 -19.13 21.91 -3.15
CA PRO A 134 -19.98 20.99 -2.40
C PRO A 134 -19.86 19.55 -2.90
N LEU A 135 -19.66 19.32 -4.20
CA LEU A 135 -19.45 17.96 -4.73
C LEU A 135 -18.14 17.34 -4.21
N LEU A 136 -17.05 18.12 -4.13
CA LEU A 136 -15.79 17.63 -3.58
C LEU A 136 -15.93 17.29 -2.09
N ALA A 137 -16.56 18.16 -1.31
CA ALA A 137 -16.84 17.91 0.10
C ALA A 137 -17.75 16.70 0.30
N TYR A 138 -18.80 16.56 -0.52
CA TYR A 138 -19.69 15.40 -0.52
C TYR A 138 -18.91 14.12 -0.76
N LYS A 139 -18.06 14.08 -1.79
CA LYS A 139 -17.29 12.87 -2.15
C LYS A 139 -16.30 12.47 -1.07
N GLU A 140 -15.71 13.44 -0.37
CA GLU A 140 -14.82 13.18 0.75
C GLU A 140 -15.58 12.56 1.93
N LEU A 141 -16.67 13.20 2.37
CA LEU A 141 -17.50 12.72 3.48
C LEU A 141 -18.21 11.40 3.16
N ALA A 142 -18.67 11.20 1.91
CA ALA A 142 -19.33 9.97 1.49
C ALA A 142 -18.34 8.79 1.50
N ARG A 143 -17.08 9.05 1.11
CA ARG A 143 -16.00 8.07 1.21
C ARG A 143 -15.70 7.72 2.67
N LEU A 144 -15.59 8.72 3.54
CA LEU A 144 -15.42 8.50 4.98
C LEU A 144 -16.58 7.68 5.55
N TYR A 145 -17.82 8.05 5.25
CA TYR A 145 -19.02 7.35 5.73
C TYR A 145 -19.07 5.89 5.25
N SER A 146 -18.71 5.63 3.99
CA SER A 146 -18.70 4.28 3.43
C SER A 146 -17.64 3.37 4.06
N PHE A 147 -16.42 3.89 4.26
CA PHE A 147 -15.26 3.08 4.66
C PHE A 147 -14.89 3.19 6.14
N HIS A 148 -15.50 4.11 6.90
CA HIS A 148 -15.21 4.37 8.31
C HIS A 148 -16.47 4.77 9.10
N GLY A 149 -17.66 4.66 8.52
CA GLY A 149 -18.93 5.00 9.16
C GLY A 149 -19.41 3.98 10.20
N TRP A 150 -20.60 4.21 10.76
CA TRP A 150 -21.15 3.34 11.81
C TRP A 150 -21.38 1.89 11.37
N VAL A 151 -21.94 1.66 10.17
CA VAL A 151 -22.19 0.30 9.65
C VAL A 151 -20.87 -0.46 9.47
N TRP A 152 -19.85 0.25 8.98
CA TRP A 152 -18.50 -0.30 8.89
C TRP A 152 -17.96 -0.67 10.28
N ALA A 153 -18.08 0.21 11.27
CA ALA A 153 -17.60 -0.07 12.61
C ALA A 153 -18.34 -1.25 13.25
N ASP A 154 -19.65 -1.37 13.06
CA ASP A 154 -20.44 -2.51 13.54
C ASP A 154 -19.95 -3.85 12.96
N GLN A 155 -19.46 -3.85 11.72
CA GLN A 155 -18.95 -5.04 11.06
C GLN A 155 -17.54 -5.42 11.52
N TRP A 156 -16.65 -4.42 11.64
CA TRP A 156 -15.19 -4.64 11.76
C TRP A 156 -14.62 -4.34 13.15
N VAL A 157 -15.38 -3.72 14.04
CA VAL A 157 -14.95 -3.38 15.40
C VAL A 157 -15.74 -4.19 16.42
N ARG A 158 -15.05 -4.98 17.24
CA ARG A 158 -15.65 -5.82 18.30
C ARG A 158 -14.73 -5.85 19.51
N GLY A 159 -15.31 -5.72 20.71
CA GLY A 159 -14.55 -5.74 21.97
C GLY A 159 -13.50 -4.63 22.06
N GLY A 160 -13.79 -3.43 21.53
CA GLY A 160 -12.83 -2.31 21.53
C GLY A 160 -11.63 -2.50 20.59
N ARG A 161 -11.73 -3.44 19.63
CA ARG A 161 -10.69 -3.76 18.67
C ARG A 161 -11.21 -3.71 17.24
N PHE A 162 -10.49 -3.03 16.37
CA PHE A 162 -10.64 -3.15 14.92
C PHE A 162 -9.91 -4.41 14.45
N ARG A 163 -10.63 -5.31 13.77
CA ARG A 163 -10.18 -6.65 13.39
C ARG A 163 -10.35 -6.85 11.89
N PRO A 164 -9.43 -6.32 11.06
CA PRO A 164 -9.46 -6.53 9.62
C PRO A 164 -9.18 -7.99 9.29
N GLU A 165 -9.71 -8.47 8.17
CA GLU A 165 -9.31 -9.74 7.60
C GLU A 165 -8.22 -9.47 6.54
N TYR A 166 -7.02 -9.97 6.81
CA TYR A 166 -5.87 -9.86 5.92
C TYR A 166 -5.88 -10.98 4.87
N VAL A 167 -5.82 -10.58 3.61
CA VAL A 167 -5.63 -11.49 2.47
C VAL A 167 -4.15 -11.43 2.08
N VAL A 168 -3.35 -12.26 2.73
CA VAL A 168 -1.91 -12.41 2.48
C VAL A 168 -1.68 -12.80 1.03
N GLY A 169 -0.76 -12.11 0.36
CA GLY A 169 -0.49 -12.32 -1.07
C GLY A 169 -1.69 -12.00 -2.00
N GLY A 170 -2.70 -11.26 -1.53
CA GLY A 170 -3.92 -10.97 -2.28
C GLY A 170 -3.72 -10.16 -3.57
N VAL A 171 -2.58 -9.51 -3.74
CA VAL A 171 -2.19 -8.81 -4.97
C VAL A 171 -1.03 -9.56 -5.64
N VAL A 172 -0.95 -9.51 -6.98
CA VAL A 172 0.08 -10.21 -7.77
C VAL A 172 1.52 -9.91 -7.32
N SER A 173 1.80 -8.70 -6.83
CA SER A 173 3.10 -8.33 -6.27
C SER A 173 3.39 -8.94 -4.89
N GLY A 174 2.47 -9.70 -4.31
CA GLY A 174 2.61 -10.23 -2.94
C GLY A 174 2.17 -9.26 -1.85
N ARG A 175 1.77 -8.03 -2.20
CA ARG A 175 1.16 -7.12 -1.24
C ARG A 175 -0.11 -7.73 -0.68
N TRP A 176 -0.32 -7.51 0.61
CA TRP A 176 -1.53 -7.95 1.28
C TRP A 176 -2.70 -7.08 0.83
N ALA A 177 -3.82 -7.72 0.57
CA ALA A 177 -5.10 -7.07 0.45
C ALA A 177 -5.86 -7.22 1.78
N THR A 178 -6.98 -6.54 1.93
CA THR A 178 -7.88 -6.72 3.07
C THR A 178 -9.32 -6.83 2.63
N SER A 179 -10.03 -7.70 3.32
CA SER A 179 -11.50 -7.67 3.40
C SER A 179 -11.83 -6.81 4.61
N GLY A 180 -12.63 -5.75 4.39
CA GLY A 180 -12.69 -4.63 5.33
C GLY A 180 -13.31 -3.35 4.78
N GLY A 181 -13.27 -3.16 3.46
CA GLY A 181 -13.74 -1.92 2.80
C GLY A 181 -12.79 -0.73 3.04
N GLY A 182 -11.62 -0.70 2.41
CA GLY A 182 -10.66 0.42 2.55
C GLY A 182 -10.07 0.61 3.95
N ALA A 183 -10.37 -0.30 4.87
CA ALA A 183 -10.20 -0.20 6.32
C ALA A 183 -8.77 0.03 6.79
N LEU A 184 -7.76 -0.45 6.06
CA LEU A 184 -6.37 -0.19 6.42
C LEU A 184 -5.92 1.22 6.07
N GLN A 185 -6.53 1.90 5.09
CA GLN A 185 -6.22 3.30 4.81
C GLN A 185 -6.98 4.18 5.80
N ILE A 186 -6.49 4.23 7.05
CA ILE A 186 -7.07 5.03 8.13
C ILE A 186 -6.76 6.50 7.84
N PRO A 187 -7.76 7.32 7.45
CA PRO A 187 -7.54 8.73 7.14
C PRO A 187 -7.08 9.47 8.39
N LYS A 188 -6.30 10.56 8.22
CA LYS A 188 -5.74 11.34 9.34
C LYS A 188 -6.80 11.68 10.40
N VAL A 189 -8.01 12.06 9.98
CA VAL A 189 -9.12 12.38 10.88
C VAL A 189 -9.57 11.19 11.74
N MET A 190 -9.50 9.96 11.23
CA MET A 190 -9.87 8.73 11.94
C MET A 190 -8.76 8.20 12.85
N ARG A 191 -7.50 8.62 12.66
CA ARG A 191 -6.38 8.11 13.48
C ARG A 191 -6.56 8.37 14.97
N ARG A 192 -7.27 9.44 15.35
CA ARG A 192 -7.59 9.77 16.75
C ARG A 192 -8.49 8.74 17.46
N VAL A 193 -9.14 7.88 16.69
CA VAL A 193 -9.99 6.79 17.21
C VAL A 193 -9.15 5.59 17.66
N VAL A 194 -7.92 5.48 17.14
CA VAL A 194 -6.97 4.45 17.51
C VAL A 194 -6.18 4.98 18.71
N VAL A 195 -6.48 4.42 19.88
CA VAL A 195 -5.92 4.84 21.17
C VAL A 195 -5.50 3.60 21.92
N ALA A 196 -4.27 3.59 22.43
CA ALA A 196 -3.76 2.50 23.24
C ALA A 196 -4.63 2.29 24.49
N ASP A 197 -4.64 1.05 25.00
CA ASP A 197 -5.23 0.76 26.30
C ASP A 197 -4.51 1.52 27.43
N GLU A 198 -5.17 1.65 28.59
CA GLU A 198 -4.59 2.28 29.77
C GLU A 198 -3.33 1.55 30.24
N GLY A 199 -2.23 2.28 30.43
CA GLY A 199 -0.91 1.72 30.76
C GLY A 199 -0.15 1.14 29.56
N TRP A 200 -0.70 1.24 28.35
CA TRP A 200 -0.11 0.75 27.11
C TRP A 200 0.22 1.90 26.15
N THR A 201 0.98 1.60 25.10
CA THR A 201 1.34 2.52 24.02
C THR A 201 1.27 1.82 22.67
N LEU A 202 1.18 2.60 21.60
CA LEU A 202 1.36 2.15 20.22
C LEU A 202 2.78 2.50 19.78
N VAL A 203 3.58 1.51 19.41
CA VAL A 203 4.83 1.74 18.67
C VAL A 203 4.51 1.64 17.19
N VAL A 204 4.47 2.78 16.51
CA VAL A 204 4.17 2.91 15.08
C VAL A 204 5.46 3.13 14.33
N ALA A 205 5.70 2.35 13.28
CA ALA A 205 6.90 2.47 12.47
C ALA A 205 6.60 2.30 10.98
N ASP A 206 7.26 3.10 10.15
CA ASP A 206 7.06 3.14 8.71
C ASP A 206 8.41 3.09 7.98
N ALA A 207 8.48 2.30 6.90
CA ALA A 207 9.72 2.16 6.15
C ALA A 207 9.93 3.36 5.21
N ALA A 208 10.85 4.25 5.57
CA ALA A 208 11.06 5.48 4.82
C ALA A 208 11.59 5.20 3.40
N GLN A 209 10.79 5.53 2.38
CA GLN A 209 11.12 5.37 0.96
C GLN A 209 11.54 3.94 0.59
N LEU A 210 10.78 2.94 1.04
CA LEU A 210 11.10 1.52 0.85
C LEU A 210 11.40 1.13 -0.60
N GLU A 211 10.50 1.45 -1.54
CA GLU A 211 10.66 0.99 -2.93
C GLU A 211 11.93 1.54 -3.62
N PRO A 212 12.29 2.84 -3.54
CA PRO A 212 13.57 3.33 -4.03
C PRO A 212 14.79 2.64 -3.41
N ARG A 213 14.75 2.33 -2.10
CA ARG A 213 15.84 1.62 -1.40
C ARG A 213 15.94 0.17 -1.86
N VAL A 214 14.82 -0.49 -2.08
CA VAL A 214 14.75 -1.82 -2.71
C VAL A 214 15.39 -1.80 -4.09
N LEU A 215 15.05 -0.82 -4.93
CA LEU A 215 15.70 -0.68 -6.25
C LEU A 215 17.22 -0.48 -6.10
N ALA A 216 17.67 0.35 -5.17
CA ALA A 216 19.09 0.56 -4.89
C ALA A 216 19.82 -0.75 -4.54
N ALA A 217 19.22 -1.58 -3.68
CA ALA A 217 19.78 -2.85 -3.25
C ALA A 217 19.78 -3.90 -4.37
N MET A 218 18.72 -3.96 -5.18
CA MET A 218 18.60 -4.93 -6.28
C MET A 218 19.54 -4.62 -7.45
N ALA A 219 19.66 -3.34 -7.82
CA ALA A 219 20.42 -2.94 -9.01
C ALA A 219 21.94 -2.97 -8.81
N GLY A 220 22.41 -2.91 -7.57
CA GLY A 220 23.85 -2.80 -7.26
C GLY A 220 24.49 -1.54 -7.85
N ASP A 221 23.72 -0.46 -8.01
CA ASP A 221 24.21 0.82 -8.51
C ASP A 221 24.92 1.58 -7.38
N GLY A 222 26.24 1.75 -7.46
CA GLY A 222 27.00 2.38 -6.38
C GLY A 222 26.66 3.84 -6.11
N GLY A 223 26.10 4.56 -7.10
CA GLY A 223 25.59 5.92 -6.89
C GLY A 223 24.32 5.91 -6.06
N LEU A 224 23.35 5.12 -6.49
CA LEU A 224 22.05 5.02 -5.83
C LEU A 224 22.16 4.36 -4.45
N ALA A 225 23.02 3.34 -4.32
CA ALA A 225 23.24 2.64 -3.06
C ALA A 225 23.88 3.54 -2.01
N ARG A 226 24.78 4.46 -2.39
CA ARG A 226 25.32 5.48 -1.48
C ARG A 226 24.24 6.48 -1.05
N ALA A 227 23.44 6.99 -1.98
CA ALA A 227 22.32 7.88 -1.64
C ALA A 227 21.31 7.19 -0.71
N ALA A 228 21.06 5.90 -0.92
CA ALA A 228 20.22 5.07 -0.06
C ALA A 228 20.93 4.58 1.22
N GLY A 229 22.20 4.94 1.43
CA GLY A 229 22.88 4.77 2.71
C GLY A 229 22.52 5.88 3.70
N GLU A 230 22.01 7.00 3.22
CA GLU A 230 21.58 8.13 4.05
C GLU A 230 20.18 7.91 4.63
N ILE A 231 19.88 8.59 5.74
CA ILE A 231 18.55 8.56 6.38
C ILE A 231 17.52 9.21 5.45
N ASP A 232 17.82 10.40 4.91
CA ASP A 232 16.95 11.08 3.94
C ASP A 232 17.42 10.86 2.51
N LEU A 233 16.90 9.79 1.90
CA LEU A 233 17.24 9.42 0.52
C LEU A 233 16.97 10.57 -0.46
N TYR A 234 15.85 11.27 -0.36
CA TYR A 234 15.51 12.29 -1.35
C TYR A 234 16.38 13.54 -1.22
N SER A 235 16.79 13.90 -0.01
CA SER A 235 17.78 14.98 0.18
C SER A 235 19.15 14.58 -0.37
N ALA A 236 19.57 13.32 -0.17
CA ALA A 236 20.81 12.81 -0.77
C ALA A 236 20.73 12.77 -2.31
N LEU A 237 19.58 12.36 -2.85
CA LEU A 237 19.34 12.40 -4.29
C LEU A 237 19.32 13.85 -4.81
N ALA A 238 18.69 14.79 -4.12
CA ALA A 238 18.62 16.20 -4.54
C ALA A 238 20.01 16.78 -4.82
N GLN A 239 21.03 16.45 -4.02
CA GLN A 239 22.42 16.85 -4.29
C GLN A 239 22.94 16.32 -5.63
N ALA A 240 22.49 15.14 -6.05
CA ALA A 240 22.81 14.58 -7.36
C ALA A 240 21.96 15.15 -8.51
N PHE A 241 20.81 15.79 -8.22
CA PHE A 241 19.88 16.40 -9.18
C PHE A 241 19.94 17.94 -9.25
N GLY A 242 20.95 18.57 -8.65
CA GLY A 242 21.12 20.02 -8.71
C GLY A 242 20.33 20.82 -7.65
N GLY A 243 19.93 20.17 -6.55
CA GLY A 243 19.47 20.82 -5.32
C GLY A 243 17.98 20.78 -5.04
N ASP A 244 17.15 20.24 -5.94
CA ASP A 244 15.70 20.21 -5.77
C ASP A 244 15.19 18.80 -5.39
N ARG A 245 14.68 18.70 -4.15
CA ARG A 245 14.15 17.46 -3.56
C ARG A 245 12.88 16.97 -4.26
N ASP A 246 12.00 17.87 -4.67
CA ASP A 246 10.73 17.50 -5.31
C ASP A 246 11.00 16.95 -6.71
N ASN A 247 11.93 17.57 -7.44
CA ASN A 247 12.40 17.05 -8.72
C ASN A 247 13.06 15.67 -8.59
N ALA A 248 13.91 15.46 -7.58
CA ALA A 248 14.53 14.15 -7.32
C ALA A 248 13.48 13.07 -7.01
N LYS A 249 12.44 13.40 -6.24
CA LYS A 249 11.32 12.50 -5.96
C LYS A 249 10.53 12.17 -7.22
N ILE A 250 10.15 13.18 -8.01
CA ILE A 250 9.42 12.99 -9.27
C ILE A 250 10.25 12.14 -10.25
N ALA A 251 11.56 12.40 -10.35
CA ALA A 251 12.48 11.65 -11.21
C ALA A 251 12.51 10.16 -10.85
N MET A 252 12.72 9.86 -9.56
CA MET A 252 12.79 8.49 -9.06
C MET A 252 11.47 7.75 -9.30
N LEU A 253 10.34 8.36 -8.94
CA LEU A 253 9.02 7.76 -9.15
C LEU A 253 8.70 7.59 -10.64
N SER A 254 9.12 8.52 -11.49
CA SER A 254 8.94 8.41 -12.95
C SER A 254 9.76 7.28 -13.55
N ALA A 255 11.01 7.10 -13.10
CA ALA A 255 11.87 6.00 -13.53
C ALA A 255 11.30 4.64 -13.10
N MET A 256 10.87 4.54 -11.84
CA MET A 256 10.31 3.32 -11.27
C MET A 256 8.96 2.94 -11.90
N TYR A 257 8.08 3.91 -12.15
CA TYR A 257 6.70 3.64 -12.57
C TYR A 257 6.37 3.96 -14.03
N GLY A 258 7.33 4.46 -14.81
CA GLY A 258 7.13 4.83 -16.21
C GLY A 258 6.22 6.06 -16.40
N GLY A 259 6.27 7.02 -15.47
CA GLY A 259 5.52 8.27 -15.57
C GLY A 259 6.05 9.17 -16.68
N THR A 260 5.16 9.74 -17.50
CA THR A 260 5.51 10.55 -18.70
C THR A 260 5.02 12.01 -18.63
N SER A 261 4.59 12.50 -17.47
CA SER A 261 4.00 13.84 -17.33
C SER A 261 5.04 14.89 -16.92
N GLY A 262 4.93 16.11 -17.48
CA GLY A 262 5.80 17.24 -17.13
C GLY A 262 7.26 17.05 -17.60
N ASP A 263 8.22 17.44 -16.76
CA ASP A 263 9.67 17.32 -17.01
C ASP A 263 10.22 15.89 -16.94
N ALA A 264 9.35 14.87 -16.90
CA ALA A 264 9.73 13.46 -16.79
C ALA A 264 10.80 13.01 -17.80
N PRO A 265 10.78 13.38 -19.10
CA PRO A 265 11.84 12.98 -20.04
C PRO A 265 13.23 13.48 -19.65
N LYS A 266 13.33 14.72 -19.16
CA LYS A 266 14.59 15.33 -18.70
C LYS A 266 15.08 14.64 -17.42
N LEU A 267 14.19 14.38 -16.48
CA LEU A 267 14.50 13.69 -15.23
C LEU A 267 14.91 12.23 -15.45
N LEU A 268 14.27 11.54 -16.39
CA LEU A 268 14.65 10.19 -16.82
C LEU A 268 16.03 10.14 -17.46
N ALA A 269 16.36 11.13 -18.32
CA ALA A 269 17.69 11.24 -18.90
C ALA A 269 18.77 11.42 -17.80
N MET A 270 18.48 12.22 -16.78
CA MET A 270 19.38 12.41 -15.65
C MET A 270 19.52 11.14 -14.80
N MET A 271 18.43 10.42 -14.53
CA MET A 271 18.47 9.10 -13.88
C MET A 271 19.35 8.11 -14.66
N ARG A 272 19.20 8.05 -15.98
CA ARG A 272 20.02 7.18 -16.85
C ARG A 272 21.50 7.52 -16.80
N GLN A 273 21.84 8.81 -16.70
CA GLN A 273 23.23 9.25 -16.58
C GLN A 273 23.81 8.99 -15.18
N ARG A 274 23.03 9.23 -14.12
CA ARG A 274 23.53 9.22 -12.75
C ARG A 274 23.49 7.84 -12.09
N PHE A 275 22.48 7.04 -12.44
CA PHE A 275 22.23 5.70 -11.89
C PHE A 275 21.96 4.70 -13.03
N PRO A 276 22.92 4.49 -13.95
CA PRO A 276 22.71 3.71 -15.16
C PRO A 276 22.33 2.26 -14.88
N ARG A 277 22.84 1.64 -13.81
CA ARG A 277 22.51 0.25 -13.47
C ARG A 277 21.09 0.13 -12.92
N ALA A 278 20.68 1.08 -12.08
CA ALA A 278 19.32 1.12 -11.55
C ALA A 278 18.29 1.36 -12.66
N TYR A 279 18.59 2.28 -13.58
CA TYR A 279 17.75 2.52 -14.76
C TYR A 279 17.67 1.27 -15.65
N GLN A 280 18.81 0.67 -15.98
CA GLN A 280 18.84 -0.53 -16.83
C GLN A 280 18.06 -1.69 -16.19
N PHE A 281 18.16 -1.88 -14.87
CA PHE A 281 17.45 -2.94 -14.15
C PHE A 281 15.93 -2.89 -14.37
N VAL A 282 15.32 -1.70 -14.21
CA VAL A 282 13.86 -1.53 -14.39
C VAL A 282 13.45 -1.54 -15.87
N GLU A 283 14.32 -1.05 -16.77
CA GLU A 283 14.10 -1.15 -18.22
C GLU A 283 14.16 -2.59 -18.73
N ASP A 284 15.07 -3.42 -18.22
CA ASP A 284 15.16 -4.84 -18.58
C ASP A 284 13.88 -5.60 -18.18
N ALA A 285 13.35 -5.30 -17.00
CA ALA A 285 12.05 -5.84 -16.55
C ALA A 285 10.90 -5.36 -17.45
N ALA A 286 10.91 -4.10 -17.87
CA ALA A 286 9.90 -3.57 -18.78
C ALA A 286 9.96 -4.26 -20.14
N LYS A 287 11.16 -4.33 -20.74
CA LYS A 287 11.39 -4.96 -22.04
C LYS A 287 11.02 -6.45 -22.03
N ALA A 288 11.35 -7.16 -20.95
CA ALA A 288 10.89 -8.53 -20.75
C ALA A 288 9.37 -8.65 -20.77
N GLY A 289 8.67 -7.72 -20.09
CA GLY A 289 7.21 -7.66 -20.11
C GLY A 289 6.63 -7.38 -21.50
N GLU A 290 7.21 -6.42 -22.23
CA GLU A 290 6.81 -6.08 -23.60
C GLU A 290 6.94 -7.27 -24.55
N GLU A 291 7.99 -8.07 -24.38
CA GLU A 291 8.24 -9.32 -25.12
C GLU A 291 7.37 -10.50 -24.63
N GLY A 292 6.47 -10.28 -23.66
CA GLY A 292 5.60 -11.32 -23.11
C GLY A 292 6.29 -12.29 -22.15
N ARG A 293 7.57 -12.06 -21.81
CA ARG A 293 8.32 -12.88 -20.85
C ARG A 293 7.82 -12.64 -19.42
N LEU A 294 8.15 -13.60 -18.54
CA LEU A 294 7.89 -13.51 -17.11
C LEU A 294 9.02 -12.73 -16.43
N VAL A 295 8.67 -11.94 -15.42
CA VAL A 295 9.61 -11.22 -14.56
C VAL A 295 9.49 -11.75 -13.14
N ARG A 296 10.62 -11.81 -12.43
CA ARG A 296 10.69 -12.27 -11.04
C ARG A 296 11.19 -11.16 -10.13
N SER A 297 10.63 -11.08 -8.92
CA SER A 297 11.20 -10.30 -7.80
C SER A 297 12.49 -10.95 -7.28
N TRP A 298 13.09 -10.35 -6.26
CA TRP A 298 14.36 -10.78 -5.69
C TRP A 298 14.35 -12.20 -5.13
N LEU A 299 13.33 -12.57 -4.34
CA LEU A 299 13.20 -13.92 -3.78
C LEU A 299 12.52 -14.91 -4.73
N GLY A 300 12.09 -14.45 -5.90
CA GLY A 300 11.63 -15.31 -6.99
C GLY A 300 10.12 -15.35 -7.21
N ARG A 301 9.33 -14.47 -6.57
CA ARG A 301 7.91 -14.29 -6.93
C ARG A 301 7.80 -13.93 -8.40
N THR A 302 6.97 -14.66 -9.13
CA THR A 302 6.88 -14.55 -10.59
C THR A 302 5.63 -13.79 -11.01
N SER A 303 5.77 -12.86 -11.95
CA SER A 303 4.65 -12.10 -12.53
C SER A 303 3.67 -13.03 -13.25
N PRO A 304 2.36 -12.72 -13.32
CA PRO A 304 1.43 -13.50 -14.11
C PRO A 304 1.82 -13.57 -15.60
N PRO A 305 1.57 -14.71 -16.27
CA PRO A 305 1.77 -14.82 -17.71
C PRO A 305 0.86 -13.86 -18.49
N PRO A 306 1.20 -13.50 -19.73
CA PRO A 306 0.29 -12.75 -20.59
C PRO A 306 -0.98 -13.54 -20.84
N SER A 307 -2.13 -12.87 -20.69
CA SER A 307 -3.43 -13.45 -21.03
C SER A 307 -3.55 -13.62 -22.55
N ASP A 308 -4.44 -14.50 -22.99
CA ASP A 308 -4.67 -14.71 -24.43
C ASP A 308 -5.19 -13.44 -25.10
N ARG A 309 -6.05 -12.67 -24.40
CA ARG A 309 -6.45 -11.33 -24.83
C ARG A 309 -5.27 -10.38 -25.07
N TRP A 310 -4.23 -10.44 -24.24
CA TRP A 310 -3.04 -9.61 -24.45
C TRP A 310 -2.29 -10.05 -25.72
N LYS A 311 -2.19 -11.35 -25.98
CA LYS A 311 -1.52 -11.90 -27.18
C LYS A 311 -2.24 -11.52 -28.48
N GLU A 312 -3.57 -11.45 -28.43
CA GLU A 312 -4.39 -10.94 -29.54
C GLU A 312 -4.17 -9.44 -29.75
N LEU A 313 -4.22 -8.64 -28.67
CA LEU A 313 -4.03 -7.19 -28.73
C LEU A 313 -2.65 -6.81 -29.28
N VAL A 314 -1.59 -7.51 -28.86
CA VAL A 314 -0.22 -7.20 -29.31
C VAL A 314 -0.01 -7.45 -30.80
N SER A 315 -0.80 -8.33 -31.41
CA SER A 315 -0.76 -8.64 -32.84
C SER A 315 -1.59 -7.67 -33.69
N GLY A 316 -2.39 -6.81 -33.07
CA GLY A 316 -3.30 -5.87 -33.73
C GLY A 316 -2.79 -4.41 -33.76
N PRO A 317 -3.62 -3.47 -34.26
CA PRO A 317 -3.26 -2.05 -34.38
C PRO A 317 -2.89 -1.37 -33.06
N GLU A 318 -3.40 -1.86 -31.92
CA GLU A 318 -3.08 -1.35 -30.59
C GLU A 318 -1.85 -2.03 -29.96
N GLY A 319 -1.13 -2.87 -30.71
CA GLY A 319 -0.17 -3.79 -30.13
C GLY A 319 0.99 -3.12 -29.41
N GLY A 320 1.52 -2.04 -29.97
CA GLY A 320 2.56 -1.25 -29.30
C GLY A 320 2.10 -0.65 -27.96
N ARG A 321 0.81 -0.30 -27.81
CA ARG A 321 0.26 0.20 -26.55
C ARG A 321 0.10 -0.94 -25.55
N ALA A 322 -0.48 -2.07 -25.96
CA ALA A 322 -0.65 -3.24 -25.11
C ALA A 322 0.69 -3.80 -24.60
N ALA A 323 1.72 -3.84 -25.45
CA ALA A 323 3.08 -4.20 -25.06
C ALA A 323 3.61 -3.24 -23.98
N ARG A 324 3.61 -1.92 -24.25
CA ARG A 324 4.10 -0.90 -23.29
C ARG A 324 3.34 -0.93 -21.96
N ASP A 325 2.04 -1.21 -21.98
CA ASP A 325 1.24 -1.32 -20.75
C ASP A 325 1.70 -2.51 -19.90
N ARG A 326 2.04 -3.64 -20.55
CA ARG A 326 2.65 -4.80 -19.88
C ARG A 326 4.07 -4.52 -19.40
N GLY A 327 4.87 -3.78 -20.18
CA GLY A 327 6.21 -3.34 -19.75
C GLY A 327 6.17 -2.46 -18.51
N ARG A 328 5.23 -1.50 -18.43
CA ARG A 328 5.02 -0.70 -17.20
C ARG A 328 4.59 -1.58 -16.02
N PHE A 329 3.73 -2.56 -16.26
CA PHE A 329 3.34 -3.51 -15.21
C PHE A 329 4.54 -4.29 -14.66
N THR A 330 5.36 -4.93 -15.51
CA THR A 330 6.49 -5.76 -15.07
C THR A 330 7.62 -4.95 -14.44
N ARG A 331 7.82 -3.71 -14.92
CA ARG A 331 8.70 -2.72 -14.27
C ARG A 331 8.30 -2.45 -12.82
N ASN A 332 7.02 -2.19 -12.59
CA ASN A 332 6.51 -1.93 -11.24
C ASN A 332 6.57 -3.19 -10.38
N PHE A 333 6.24 -4.33 -10.99
CA PHE A 333 6.19 -5.63 -10.33
C PHE A 333 7.51 -6.01 -9.66
N VAL A 334 8.65 -5.83 -10.34
CA VAL A 334 9.94 -6.30 -9.79
C VAL A 334 10.34 -5.56 -8.52
N VAL A 335 10.05 -4.25 -8.43
CA VAL A 335 10.35 -3.43 -7.25
C VAL A 335 9.31 -3.65 -6.16
N GLN A 336 8.02 -3.56 -6.49
CA GLN A 336 6.94 -3.74 -5.52
C GLN A 336 6.90 -5.15 -4.94
N GLY A 337 7.22 -6.15 -5.77
CA GLY A 337 7.33 -7.54 -5.37
C GLY A 337 8.40 -7.75 -4.33
N THR A 338 9.58 -7.18 -4.57
CA THR A 338 10.69 -7.25 -3.63
C THR A 338 10.45 -6.44 -2.36
N ALA A 339 9.76 -5.30 -2.45
CA ALA A 339 9.34 -4.54 -1.28
C ALA A 339 8.37 -5.34 -0.39
N ALA A 340 7.42 -6.07 -1.00
CA ALA A 340 6.53 -6.96 -0.25
C ALA A 340 7.29 -8.14 0.39
N GLU A 341 8.31 -8.68 -0.29
CA GLU A 341 9.19 -9.70 0.27
C GLU A 341 9.98 -9.20 1.49
N TRP A 342 10.50 -7.98 1.41
CA TRP A 342 11.20 -7.36 2.53
C TRP A 342 10.26 -7.13 3.72
N ALA A 343 9.05 -6.64 3.47
CA ALA A 343 8.04 -6.43 4.51
C ALA A 343 7.62 -7.76 5.17
N LEU A 344 7.48 -8.85 4.42
CA LEU A 344 7.20 -10.18 4.97
C LEU A 344 8.35 -10.68 5.87
N ALA A 345 9.60 -10.49 5.45
CA ALA A 345 10.76 -10.84 6.27
C ALA A 345 10.81 -10.01 7.56
N LEU A 346 10.54 -8.70 7.48
CA LEU A 346 10.41 -7.81 8.63
C LEU A 346 9.36 -8.33 9.61
N LEU A 347 8.14 -8.63 9.13
CA LEU A 347 7.05 -9.14 9.96
C LEU A 347 7.42 -10.45 10.65
N ALA A 348 8.03 -11.39 9.92
CA ALA A 348 8.45 -12.68 10.44
C ALA A 348 9.49 -12.55 11.56
N VAL A 349 10.50 -11.70 11.36
CA VAL A 349 11.54 -11.45 12.36
C VAL A 349 10.97 -10.68 13.54
N LEU A 350 10.22 -9.60 13.31
CA LEU A 350 9.62 -8.78 14.36
C LEU A 350 8.74 -9.63 15.27
N ARG A 351 7.87 -10.48 14.71
CA ARG A 351 7.04 -11.41 15.48
C ARG A 351 7.85 -12.24 16.48
N GLY A 352 9.07 -12.66 16.12
CA GLY A 352 9.94 -13.45 17.00
C GLY A 352 10.74 -12.62 18.02
N LEU A 353 10.82 -11.30 17.86
CA LEU A 353 11.57 -10.39 18.73
C LEU A 353 10.69 -9.64 19.74
N LEU A 354 9.36 -9.69 19.59
CA LEU A 354 8.47 -8.95 20.49
C LEU A 354 8.44 -9.59 21.89
N PRO A 355 8.61 -8.80 22.96
CA PRO A 355 8.43 -9.27 24.33
C PRO A 355 6.95 -9.55 24.62
N GLU A 356 6.65 -10.51 25.49
CA GLU A 356 5.30 -10.66 26.02
C GLU A 356 5.00 -9.53 27.02
N PRO A 357 3.80 -8.90 27.01
CA PRO A 357 2.61 -9.20 26.20
C PRO A 357 2.45 -8.29 24.95
N ALA A 358 3.52 -7.74 24.38
CA ALA A 358 3.43 -6.92 23.17
C ALA A 358 2.85 -7.71 21.98
N ARG A 359 2.01 -7.05 21.18
CA ARG A 359 1.37 -7.63 20.00
C ARG A 359 1.55 -6.74 18.79
N LEU A 360 1.95 -7.33 17.66
CA LEU A 360 1.78 -6.68 16.37
C LEU A 360 0.28 -6.65 16.05
N VAL A 361 -0.30 -5.47 15.88
CA VAL A 361 -1.76 -5.29 15.76
C VAL A 361 -2.22 -4.68 14.45
N PHE A 362 -1.31 -4.11 13.66
CA PHE A 362 -1.63 -3.53 12.37
C PHE A 362 -0.44 -3.57 11.42
N PHE A 363 -0.74 -3.82 10.15
CA PHE A 363 0.20 -3.75 9.03
C PHE A 363 -0.46 -3.11 7.81
N GLN A 364 0.24 -2.17 7.17
CA GLN A 364 -0.12 -1.60 5.89
C GLN A 364 1.14 -1.37 5.04
N HIS A 365 1.42 -2.30 4.14
CA HIS A 365 2.51 -2.25 3.16
C HIS A 365 3.92 -2.12 3.78
N ASP A 366 4.28 -0.92 4.21
CA ASP A 366 5.55 -0.53 4.83
C ASP A 366 5.38 -0.04 6.28
N GLU A 367 4.14 0.11 6.76
CA GLU A 367 3.83 0.54 8.11
C GLU A 367 3.44 -0.65 9.00
N VAL A 368 4.01 -0.72 10.20
CA VAL A 368 3.67 -1.66 11.28
C VAL A 368 3.27 -0.92 12.55
N MET A 369 2.40 -1.53 13.33
CA MET A 369 2.02 -1.02 14.65
C MET A 369 2.05 -2.15 15.67
N VAL A 370 2.77 -1.93 16.76
CA VAL A 370 2.81 -2.82 17.91
C VAL A 370 2.08 -2.14 19.06
N HIS A 371 1.17 -2.85 19.71
CA HIS A 371 0.52 -2.43 20.95
C HIS A 371 1.20 -3.16 22.11
N CYS A 372 1.81 -2.42 23.03
CA CYS A 372 2.59 -2.97 24.14
C CYS A 372 2.40 -2.16 25.43
N PRO A 373 2.69 -2.72 26.61
CA PRO A 373 2.82 -1.94 27.84
C PRO A 373 3.77 -0.76 27.64
N ALA A 374 3.44 0.39 28.24
CA ALA A 374 4.21 1.63 28.04
C ALA A 374 5.69 1.48 28.45
N GLU A 375 5.98 0.64 29.45
CA GLU A 375 7.34 0.30 29.89
C GLU A 375 8.16 -0.50 28.85
N GLN A 376 7.50 -1.19 27.91
CA GLN A 376 8.17 -1.96 26.84
C GLN A 376 8.43 -1.14 25.56
N ALA A 377 8.09 0.15 25.55
CA ALA A 377 8.16 0.99 24.35
C ALA A 377 9.57 1.05 23.72
N GLU A 378 10.61 1.17 24.55
CA GLU A 378 12.00 1.24 24.09
C GLU A 378 12.48 -0.11 23.55
N GLU A 379 12.14 -1.21 24.24
CA GLU A 379 12.47 -2.57 23.79
C GLU A 379 11.80 -2.90 22.46
N VAL A 380 10.52 -2.57 22.30
CA VAL A 380 9.78 -2.77 21.04
C VAL A 380 10.35 -1.90 19.92
N THR A 381 10.71 -0.65 20.20
CA THR A 381 11.38 0.23 19.23
C THR A 381 12.71 -0.37 18.74
N ALA A 382 13.50 -0.93 19.66
CA ALA A 382 14.74 -1.63 19.33
C ALA A 382 14.47 -2.90 18.51
N ALA A 383 13.44 -3.68 18.86
CA ALA A 383 13.03 -4.88 18.12
C ALA A 383 12.62 -4.55 16.67
N VAL A 384 11.89 -3.46 16.43
CA VAL A 384 11.54 -2.99 15.08
C VAL A 384 12.81 -2.67 14.27
N SER A 385 13.75 -1.94 14.87
CA SER A 385 15.01 -1.58 14.21
C SER A 385 15.86 -2.82 13.88
N ALA A 386 15.95 -3.76 14.82
CA ALA A 386 16.65 -5.03 14.65
C ALA A 386 16.00 -5.91 13.57
N ALA A 387 14.67 -6.00 13.55
CA ALA A 387 13.93 -6.72 12.53
C ALA A 387 14.15 -6.15 11.13
N ALA A 388 14.20 -4.82 11.00
CA ALA A 388 14.47 -4.17 9.72
C ALA A 388 15.87 -4.48 9.20
N ALA A 389 16.88 -4.39 10.08
CA ALA A 389 18.26 -4.73 9.73
C ALA A 389 18.40 -6.21 9.33
N GLU A 390 17.75 -7.12 10.06
CA GLU A 390 17.79 -8.55 9.77
C GLU A 390 17.04 -8.89 8.47
N ALA A 391 15.86 -8.30 8.22
CA ALA A 391 15.14 -8.45 6.97
C ALA A 391 16.00 -8.00 5.77
N SER A 392 16.68 -6.86 5.90
CA SER A 392 17.62 -6.38 4.87
C SER A 392 18.79 -7.34 4.64
N ARG A 393 19.36 -7.89 5.72
CA ARG A 393 20.46 -8.86 5.64
C ARG A 393 20.02 -10.19 5.00
N LEU A 394 18.83 -10.68 5.35
CA LEU A 394 18.24 -11.91 4.81
C LEU A 394 18.02 -11.80 3.29
N LEU A 395 17.53 -10.66 2.82
CA LEU A 395 17.29 -10.45 1.38
C LEU A 395 18.60 -10.13 0.65
N PHE A 396 19.31 -9.09 1.07
CA PHE A 396 20.36 -8.47 0.25
C PHE A 396 21.78 -8.79 0.71
N GLY A 397 21.95 -9.53 1.82
CA GLY A 397 23.26 -9.78 2.42
C GLY A 397 23.91 -8.49 2.95
N SER A 398 25.23 -8.38 2.81
CA SER A 398 25.95 -7.15 3.14
C SER A 398 25.70 -6.09 2.07
N THR A 399 25.08 -4.98 2.46
CA THR A 399 24.74 -3.88 1.55
C THR A 399 24.95 -2.52 2.23
N PRO A 400 25.43 -1.49 1.50
CA PRO A 400 25.48 -0.12 2.02
C PRO A 400 24.10 0.55 2.08
N VAL A 401 23.07 -0.05 1.48
CA VAL A 401 21.70 0.46 1.49
C VAL A 401 21.09 0.27 2.87
N ARG A 402 20.58 1.36 3.47
CA ARG A 402 19.83 1.32 4.73
C ARG A 402 18.34 1.24 4.47
N PHE A 403 17.61 0.58 5.36
CA PHE A 403 16.16 0.48 5.36
C PHE A 403 15.63 0.96 6.73
N PRO A 404 15.69 2.27 7.02
CA PRO A 404 15.30 2.79 8.32
C PRO A 404 13.80 2.60 8.56
N MET A 405 13.47 2.11 9.75
CA MET A 405 12.12 2.08 10.32
C MET A 405 12.08 3.11 11.45
N GLU A 406 11.50 4.27 11.20
CA GLU A 406 11.35 5.31 12.23
C GLU A 406 10.18 4.95 13.14
N ALA A 407 10.49 4.36 14.29
CA ALA A 407 9.49 3.96 15.29
C ALA A 407 9.21 5.08 16.29
N VAL A 408 7.94 5.36 16.55
CA VAL A 408 7.49 6.35 17.54
C VAL A 408 6.47 5.70 18.47
N ALA A 409 6.68 5.87 19.78
CA ALA A 409 5.73 5.45 20.80
C ALA A 409 4.69 6.55 21.06
N VAL A 410 3.40 6.23 20.92
CA VAL A 410 2.30 7.18 21.07
C VAL A 410 1.09 6.58 21.77
N SER A 411 0.36 7.40 22.52
CA SER A 411 -0.93 6.99 23.11
C SER A 411 -2.05 6.94 22.08
N SER A 412 -1.97 7.75 21.01
CA SER A 412 -2.92 7.72 19.90
C SER A 412 -2.18 7.71 18.57
N TYR A 413 -2.72 6.96 17.60
CA TYR A 413 -2.16 6.93 16.24
C TYR A 413 -2.21 8.30 15.55
N ALA A 414 -3.05 9.23 16.02
CA ALA A 414 -3.05 10.61 15.54
C ALA A 414 -1.71 11.35 15.77
N ASP A 415 -0.94 10.92 16.78
CA ASP A 415 0.29 11.58 17.20
C ASP A 415 1.55 10.95 16.56
N ALA A 416 1.39 9.86 15.80
CA ALA A 416 2.51 9.13 15.19
C ALA A 416 3.15 9.85 13.99
N LYS A 417 2.47 10.84 13.39
CA LYS A 417 2.91 11.55 12.16
C LYS A 417 2.47 13.01 12.10
#